data_AF-A0A316EGZ9-F1
#
_entry.id   AF-A0A316EGZ9-F1
#
_cell.length_a   1.000
_cell.length_b   1.000
_cell.length_c   1.000
_cell.angle_alpha   90.00
_cell.angle_beta   90.00
_cell.angle_gamma   90.00
#
_symmetry.space_group_name_H-M   'P 1'
#
loop_
_entity.id
_entity.type
_entity.pdbx_description
1 polymer ?
#
loop_
_entity_poly.entity_id
_entity_poly.type
_entity_poly.pdbx_seq_one_letter_code
_entity_poly.pdbx_strand_id
1 'polypeptide(L)'
;MNAVVKDMSPERLRDRLATQLVAEHRIRTPAIEAAVRMVPRHLFVPDPVTAVEAYEDTTVATKRGPDGRPMSSVSAPWLQVLMLAEAGLRPGSRVLEIGSGGYNAALIAELVGPDGHVATVDIDADITTAARTYLDRASYSQVQVVHGDGDLGHPPGARLSTRSSSPSKPATSRPPGSPSWPSKGGSSYHCGCGP
;
A
#
# COMPACT_ATOMS: atom_id res chain seq x y z
N MET A 1 13.46 -16.58 20.53
CA MET A 1 12.42 -15.59 20.89
C MET A 1 11.94 -15.81 22.31
N ASN A 2 11.74 -14.74 23.09
CA ASN A 2 11.28 -14.80 24.49
C ASN A 2 9.78 -15.15 24.57
N ALA A 3 9.38 -16.03 25.49
CA ALA A 3 7.98 -16.49 25.66
C ALA A 3 6.99 -15.33 25.82
N VAL A 4 7.43 -14.25 26.48
CA VAL A 4 6.66 -13.01 26.69
C VAL A 4 6.19 -12.36 25.38
N VAL A 5 6.94 -12.50 24.28
CA VAL A 5 6.58 -11.91 22.98
C VAL A 5 5.54 -12.73 22.24
N LYS A 6 5.52 -14.05 22.46
CA LYS A 6 4.64 -14.98 21.77
C LYS A 6 3.17 -14.79 22.15
N ASP A 7 2.93 -14.31 23.37
CA ASP A 7 1.59 -14.12 23.94
C ASP A 7 1.11 -12.65 23.87
N MET A 8 1.85 -11.76 23.18
CA MET A 8 1.43 -10.36 23.03
C MET A 8 0.28 -10.23 22.04
N SER A 9 -0.66 -9.34 22.37
CA SER A 9 -1.72 -8.97 21.43
C SER A 9 -1.14 -8.24 20.21
N PRO A 10 -1.78 -8.32 19.03
CA PRO A 10 -1.33 -7.62 17.83
C PRO A 10 -1.18 -6.11 18.00
N GLU A 11 -1.99 -5.49 18.86
CA GLU A 11 -1.91 -4.06 19.17
C GLU A 11 -0.62 -3.73 19.92
N ARG A 12 -0.26 -4.55 20.92
CA ARG A 12 0.99 -4.38 21.67
C ARG A 12 2.22 -4.60 20.78
N LEU A 13 2.17 -5.58 19.88
CA LEU A 13 3.23 -5.83 18.92
C LEU A 13 3.41 -4.64 17.97
N ARG A 14 2.30 -4.06 17.49
CA ARG A 14 2.30 -2.84 16.68
C ARG A 14 2.90 -1.65 17.41
N ASP A 15 2.48 -1.40 18.64
CA ASP A 15 2.99 -0.29 19.44
C ASP A 15 4.47 -0.44 19.77
N ARG A 16 4.93 -1.67 19.98
CA ARG A 16 6.35 -1.99 20.17
C ARG A 16 7.15 -1.72 18.90
N LEU A 17 6.67 -2.17 17.74
CA LEU A 17 7.32 -1.91 16.45
C LEU A 17 7.43 -0.40 16.20
N ALA A 18 6.34 0.36 16.39
CA ALA A 18 6.37 1.81 16.24
C ALA A 18 7.41 2.46 17.17
N THR A 19 7.41 2.08 18.45
CA THR A 19 8.39 2.56 19.44
C THR A 19 9.82 2.24 19.04
N GLN A 20 10.07 1.03 18.53
CA GLN A 20 11.39 0.63 18.03
C GLN A 20 11.83 1.52 16.85
N LEU A 21 10.97 1.71 15.85
CA LEU A 21 11.28 2.54 14.67
C LEU A 21 11.54 4.01 15.03
N VAL A 22 10.85 4.54 16.05
CA VAL A 22 11.14 5.88 16.60
C VAL A 22 12.51 5.92 17.27
N ALA A 23 12.81 4.94 18.13
CA ALA A 23 14.09 4.86 18.84
C ALA A 23 15.29 4.70 17.90
N GLU A 24 15.10 4.03 16.76
CA GLU A 24 16.09 3.88 15.70
C GLU A 24 16.15 5.06 14.72
N HIS A 25 15.40 6.14 14.98
CA HIS A 25 15.31 7.33 14.11
C HIS A 25 14.87 7.02 12.67
N ARG A 26 14.08 5.96 12.46
CA ARG A 26 13.53 5.58 11.16
C ARG A 26 12.28 6.37 10.79
N ILE A 27 11.48 6.76 11.78
CA ILE A 27 10.27 7.56 11.58
C ILE A 27 10.62 9.05 11.63
N ARG A 28 10.27 9.78 10.55
CA ARG A 28 10.64 11.20 10.40
C ARG A 28 9.57 12.19 10.85
N THR A 29 8.31 11.77 10.94
CA THR A 29 7.20 12.67 11.28
C THR A 29 6.20 11.99 12.23
N PRO A 30 5.53 12.76 13.11
CA PRO A 30 4.47 12.23 13.98
C PRO A 30 3.30 11.59 13.21
N ALA A 31 3.01 12.09 12.01
CA ALA A 31 1.96 11.51 11.16
C ALA A 31 2.29 10.08 10.71
N ILE A 32 3.55 9.81 10.35
CA ILE A 32 4.01 8.47 10.00
C ILE A 32 3.96 7.54 11.22
N GLU A 33 4.36 8.02 12.40
CA GLU A 33 4.23 7.24 13.64
C GLU A 33 2.78 6.85 13.89
N ALA A 34 1.85 7.82 13.83
CA ALA A 34 0.44 7.59 14.03
C ALA A 34 -0.13 6.56 13.04
N ALA A 35 0.25 6.65 11.75
CA ALA A 35 -0.15 5.68 10.74
C ALA A 35 0.33 4.26 11.07
N VAL A 36 1.60 4.09 11.47
CA VAL A 36 2.15 2.77 11.87
C VAL A 36 1.43 2.22 13.11
N ARG A 37 1.07 3.07 14.06
CA ARG A 37 0.29 2.68 15.26
C ARG A 37 -1.18 2.37 14.96
N MET A 38 -1.72 2.84 13.84
CA MET A 38 -3.12 2.63 13.44
C MET A 38 -3.30 1.39 12.57
N VAL A 39 -2.46 1.20 11.56
CA VAL A 39 -2.67 0.15 10.54
C VAL A 39 -2.32 -1.24 11.10
N PRO A 40 -3.24 -2.22 11.09
CA PRO A 40 -2.99 -3.56 11.62
C PRO A 40 -2.20 -4.42 10.63
N ARG A 41 -0.86 -4.27 10.59
CA ARG A 41 0.05 -4.96 9.64
C ARG A 41 -0.18 -6.47 9.54
N HIS A 42 -0.47 -7.13 10.65
CA HIS A 42 -0.74 -8.57 10.72
C HIS A 42 -1.97 -9.04 9.90
N LEU A 43 -2.86 -8.13 9.48
CA LEU A 43 -3.98 -8.46 8.59
C LEU A 43 -3.60 -8.47 7.10
N PHE A 44 -2.39 -8.03 6.75
CA PHE A 44 -1.89 -7.92 5.38
C PHE A 44 -0.86 -9.01 5.01
N VAL A 45 -0.73 -10.02 5.85
CA VAL A 45 0.13 -11.18 5.61
C VAL A 45 -0.73 -12.45 5.54
N PRO A 46 -0.37 -13.44 4.69
CA PRO A 46 -1.12 -14.68 4.60
C PRO A 46 -0.85 -15.60 5.78
N ASP A 47 -1.78 -16.50 6.07
CA ASP A 47 -1.48 -17.67 6.92
C ASP A 47 -0.37 -18.52 6.27
N PRO A 48 0.55 -19.13 7.04
CA PRO A 48 0.56 -19.24 8.50
C PRO A 48 1.40 -18.15 9.21
N VAL A 49 1.68 -17.02 8.57
CA VAL A 49 2.49 -15.95 9.19
C VAL A 49 1.79 -15.45 10.45
N THR A 50 2.48 -15.58 11.59
CA THR A 50 1.95 -15.16 12.88
C THR A 50 1.98 -13.64 13.03
N ALA A 51 1.15 -13.09 13.93
CA ALA A 51 1.21 -11.67 14.26
C ALA A 51 2.61 -11.24 14.75
N VAL A 52 3.33 -12.11 15.47
CA VAL A 52 4.69 -11.83 15.93
C VAL A 52 5.63 -11.64 14.74
N GLU A 53 5.60 -12.56 13.77
CA GLU A 53 6.40 -12.46 12.55
C GLU A 53 6.01 -11.23 11.71
N ALA A 54 4.72 -10.91 11.65
CA ALA A 54 4.23 -9.75 10.91
C ALA A 54 4.79 -8.42 11.44
N TYR A 55 5.11 -8.33 12.73
CA TYR A 55 5.65 -7.13 13.37
C TYR A 55 7.17 -7.18 13.60
N GLU A 56 7.86 -8.17 13.03
CA GLU A 56 9.31 -8.07 12.88
C GLU A 56 9.67 -6.99 11.85
N ASP A 57 10.83 -6.37 12.03
CA ASP A 57 11.33 -5.37 11.09
C ASP A 57 11.98 -6.02 9.84
N THR A 58 11.26 -6.95 9.23
CA THR A 58 11.71 -7.78 8.11
C THR A 58 10.65 -7.83 7.00
N THR A 59 11.07 -8.26 5.81
CA THR A 59 10.17 -8.44 4.67
C THR A 59 9.44 -9.77 4.80
N VAL A 60 8.13 -9.76 4.57
CA VAL A 60 7.28 -10.95 4.63
C VAL A 60 6.74 -11.27 3.24
N ALA A 61 7.00 -12.49 2.74
CA ALA A 61 6.45 -12.94 1.47
C ALA A 61 4.93 -13.17 1.59
N THR A 62 4.15 -12.60 0.67
CA THR A 62 2.68 -12.75 0.64
C THR A 62 2.18 -13.68 -0.46
N LYS A 63 2.99 -13.88 -1.51
CA LYS A 63 2.74 -14.88 -2.56
C LYS A 63 4.05 -15.52 -2.94
N ARG A 64 4.05 -16.84 -3.14
CA ARG A 64 5.20 -17.59 -3.66
C ARG A 64 4.82 -18.26 -4.97
N GLY A 65 5.77 -18.33 -5.89
CA GLY A 65 5.62 -19.03 -7.16
C GLY A 65 5.75 -20.55 -7.00
N PRO A 66 5.52 -21.32 -8.07
CA PRO A 66 5.65 -22.77 -8.07
C PRO A 66 7.06 -23.27 -7.69
N ASP A 67 8.08 -22.44 -7.92
CA ASP A 67 9.48 -22.69 -7.57
C ASP A 67 9.82 -22.29 -6.11
N GLY A 68 8.82 -21.87 -5.34
CA GLY A 68 8.97 -21.41 -3.96
C GLY A 68 9.51 -19.98 -3.79
N ARG A 69 9.87 -19.29 -4.89
CA ARG A 69 10.39 -17.92 -4.81
C ARG A 69 9.28 -16.93 -4.47
N PRO A 70 9.56 -15.88 -3.67
CA PRO A 70 8.58 -14.84 -3.40
C PRO A 70 8.23 -14.10 -4.69
N MET A 71 6.94 -14.08 -5.04
CA MET A 71 6.39 -13.28 -6.14
C MET A 71 5.85 -11.94 -5.64
N SER A 72 5.39 -11.90 -4.39
CA SER A 72 4.89 -10.71 -3.72
C SER A 72 5.32 -10.71 -2.26
N SER A 73 5.46 -9.53 -1.69
CA SER A 73 5.85 -9.35 -0.29
C SER A 73 5.31 -8.04 0.28
N VAL A 74 5.11 -8.02 1.59
CA VAL A 74 5.05 -6.77 2.35
C VAL A 74 6.48 -6.42 2.76
N SER A 75 6.95 -5.26 2.32
CA SER A 75 8.28 -4.73 2.65
C SER A 75 8.49 -4.60 4.15
N ALA A 76 9.75 -4.57 4.58
CA ALA A 76 10.09 -4.30 5.97
C ALA A 76 9.50 -2.95 6.46
N PRO A 77 8.99 -2.88 7.70
CA PRO A 77 8.45 -1.65 8.28
C PRO A 77 9.37 -0.44 8.14
N TRP A 78 10.67 -0.57 8.44
CA TRP A 78 11.64 0.53 8.31
C TRP A 78 11.70 1.10 6.89
N LEU A 79 11.56 0.24 5.87
CA LEU A 79 11.63 0.65 4.47
C LEU A 79 10.36 1.40 4.08
N GLN A 80 9.20 0.98 4.59
CA GLN A 80 7.94 1.66 4.29
C GLN A 80 7.87 3.05 4.93
N VAL A 81 8.28 3.20 6.19
CA VAL A 81 8.30 4.52 6.82
C VAL A 81 9.29 5.46 6.12
N LEU A 82 10.40 4.93 5.61
CA LEU A 82 11.34 5.68 4.78
C LEU A 82 10.69 6.12 3.46
N MET A 83 10.05 5.20 2.75
CA MET A 83 9.34 5.49 1.49
C MET A 83 8.25 6.54 1.66
N LEU A 84 7.44 6.46 2.73
CA LEU A 84 6.40 7.43 3.04
C LEU A 84 6.98 8.81 3.38
N ALA A 85 8.11 8.85 4.07
CA ALA A 85 8.78 10.10 4.39
C ALA A 85 9.34 10.79 3.14
N GLU A 86 9.91 10.03 2.20
CA GLU A 86 10.37 10.56 0.90
C GLU A 86 9.20 10.97 0.00
N ALA A 87 8.06 10.28 0.07
CA ALA A 87 6.88 10.62 -0.72
C ALA A 87 6.27 11.98 -0.34
N GLY A 88 6.53 12.50 0.86
CA GLY A 88 6.11 13.85 1.27
C GLY A 88 4.59 14.07 1.22
N LEU A 89 3.81 13.02 1.51
CA LEU A 89 2.36 13.02 1.41
C LEU A 89 1.72 14.09 2.31
N ARG A 90 0.64 14.70 1.82
CA ARG A 90 -0.13 15.73 2.55
C ARG A 90 -1.58 15.30 2.72
N PRO A 91 -2.27 15.75 3.78
CA PRO A 91 -3.72 15.61 3.87
C PRO A 91 -4.42 16.11 2.61
N GLY A 92 -5.44 15.39 2.14
CA GLY A 92 -6.16 15.67 0.90
C GLY A 92 -5.46 15.23 -0.39
N SER A 93 -4.26 14.64 -0.31
CA SER A 93 -3.53 14.21 -1.52
C SER A 93 -4.25 13.08 -2.24
N ARG A 94 -4.11 13.07 -3.57
CA ARG A 94 -4.50 11.96 -4.44
C ARG A 94 -3.23 11.18 -4.80
N VAL A 95 -3.18 9.91 -4.40
CA VAL A 95 -1.98 9.08 -4.49
C VAL A 95 -2.26 7.85 -5.32
N LEU A 96 -1.38 7.59 -6.30
CA LEU A 96 -1.26 6.30 -6.97
C LEU A 96 -0.03 5.57 -6.45
N GLU A 97 -0.26 4.39 -5.86
CA GLU A 97 0.75 3.41 -5.52
C GLU A 97 0.85 2.35 -6.64
N ILE A 98 2.09 2.02 -7.03
CA ILE A 98 2.37 0.90 -7.94
C ILE A 98 2.92 -0.28 -7.14
N GLY A 99 2.25 -1.44 -7.23
CA GLY A 99 2.49 -2.66 -6.45
C GLY A 99 1.49 -2.80 -5.30
N SER A 100 0.54 -3.76 -5.40
CA SER A 100 -0.65 -3.79 -4.54
C SER A 100 -0.58 -4.84 -3.42
N GLY A 101 0.22 -4.57 -2.39
CA GLY A 101 0.25 -5.39 -1.16
C GLY A 101 -0.81 -5.02 -0.11
N GLY A 102 -1.53 -3.91 -0.30
CA GLY A 102 -2.55 -3.39 0.61
C GLY A 102 -2.00 -2.65 1.85
N TYR A 103 -0.98 -3.18 2.53
CA TYR A 103 -0.50 -2.59 3.79
C TYR A 103 0.03 -1.16 3.61
N ASN A 104 0.82 -0.93 2.56
CA ASN A 104 1.38 0.38 2.28
C ASN A 104 0.29 1.37 1.82
N ALA A 105 -0.67 0.92 0.99
CA ALA A 105 -1.85 1.70 0.65
C ALA A 105 -2.68 2.14 1.87
N ALA A 106 -2.82 1.28 2.89
CA ALA A 106 -3.47 1.63 4.14
C ALA A 106 -2.70 2.69 4.93
N LEU A 107 -1.36 2.61 4.98
CA LEU A 107 -0.52 3.66 5.59
C LEU A 107 -0.66 5.00 4.83
N ILE A 108 -0.71 4.97 3.50
CA ILE A 108 -0.96 6.17 2.68
C ILE A 108 -2.34 6.75 3.02
N ALA A 109 -3.37 5.91 3.16
CA ALA A 109 -4.73 6.34 3.48
C ALA A 109 -4.79 7.09 4.82
N GLU A 110 -4.08 6.63 5.85
CA GLU A 110 -3.93 7.36 7.12
C GLU A 110 -3.27 8.73 6.93
N LEU A 111 -2.24 8.83 6.09
CA LEU A 111 -1.48 10.07 5.89
C LEU A 111 -2.23 11.11 5.06
N VAL A 112 -3.00 10.69 4.05
CA VAL A 112 -3.79 11.60 3.22
C VAL A 112 -5.13 11.97 3.88
N GLY A 113 -5.57 11.19 4.88
CA GLY A 113 -6.76 11.48 5.65
C GLY A 113 -8.07 11.33 4.85
N PRO A 114 -9.21 11.70 5.45
CA PRO A 114 -10.55 11.42 4.90
C PRO A 114 -10.84 12.16 3.59
N ASP A 115 -10.21 13.31 3.35
CA ASP A 115 -10.35 14.08 2.12
C ASP A 115 -9.39 13.61 1.01
N GLY A 116 -8.41 12.77 1.37
CA GLY A 116 -7.45 12.19 0.45
C GLY A 116 -7.99 10.99 -0.30
N HIS A 117 -7.32 10.58 -1.37
CA HIS A 117 -7.73 9.45 -2.20
C HIS A 117 -6.52 8.58 -2.52
N VAL A 118 -6.67 7.27 -2.37
CA VAL A 118 -5.61 6.29 -2.65
C VAL A 118 -6.09 5.29 -3.68
N ALA A 119 -5.32 5.16 -4.75
CA ALA A 119 -5.42 4.04 -5.69
C ALA A 119 -4.12 3.23 -5.62
N THR A 120 -4.24 1.91 -5.66
CA THR A 120 -3.12 0.97 -5.72
C THR A 120 -3.32 0.04 -6.90
N VAL A 121 -2.27 -0.18 -7.70
CA VAL A 121 -2.35 -0.98 -8.93
C VAL A 121 -1.33 -2.12 -8.91
N ASP A 122 -1.75 -3.29 -9.38
CA ASP A 122 -0.85 -4.42 -9.64
C ASP A 122 -1.26 -5.16 -10.92
N ILE A 123 -0.27 -5.76 -11.58
CA ILE A 123 -0.46 -6.53 -12.82
C ILE A 123 -0.96 -7.95 -12.55
N ASP A 124 -0.82 -8.45 -11.32
CA ASP A 124 -1.27 -9.80 -10.93
C ASP A 124 -2.66 -9.75 -10.28
N ALA A 125 -3.62 -10.45 -10.89
CA ALA A 125 -5.00 -10.49 -10.42
C ALA A 125 -5.15 -11.12 -9.01
N ASP A 126 -4.32 -12.10 -8.65
CA ASP A 126 -4.39 -12.73 -7.32
C ASP A 126 -3.88 -11.75 -6.26
N ILE A 127 -2.83 -10.98 -6.56
CA ILE A 127 -2.31 -9.94 -5.66
C ILE A 127 -3.38 -8.90 -5.40
N THR A 128 -4.02 -8.36 -6.44
CA THR A 128 -5.09 -7.36 -6.28
C THR A 128 -6.31 -7.92 -5.55
N THR A 129 -6.65 -9.20 -5.74
CA THR A 129 -7.76 -9.86 -5.04
C THR A 129 -7.44 -10.01 -3.54
N ALA A 130 -6.22 -10.43 -3.21
CA ALA A 130 -5.76 -10.51 -1.83
C ALA A 130 -5.71 -9.12 -1.17
N ALA A 131 -5.20 -8.11 -1.87
CA ALA A 131 -5.13 -6.73 -1.38
C ALA A 131 -6.50 -6.18 -0.99
N ARG A 132 -7.52 -6.36 -1.83
CA ARG A 132 -8.91 -5.98 -1.51
C ARG A 132 -9.38 -6.65 -0.23
N THR A 133 -9.16 -7.95 -0.13
CA THR A 133 -9.56 -8.74 1.04
C THR A 133 -8.87 -8.25 2.32
N TYR A 134 -7.56 -7.96 2.26
CA TYR A 134 -6.82 -7.44 3.40
C TYR A 134 -7.26 -6.04 3.80
N LEU A 135 -7.47 -5.14 2.83
CA LEU A 135 -7.95 -3.79 3.06
C LEU A 135 -9.35 -3.79 3.68
N ASP A 136 -10.27 -4.61 3.18
CA ASP A 136 -11.62 -4.74 3.74
C ASP A 136 -11.57 -5.24 5.20
N ARG A 137 -10.78 -6.28 5.48
CA ARG A 137 -10.60 -6.81 6.85
C ARG A 137 -9.97 -5.80 7.80
N ALA A 138 -9.11 -4.93 7.29
CA ALA A 138 -8.46 -3.86 8.05
C ALA A 138 -9.28 -2.56 8.13
N SER A 139 -10.51 -2.53 7.56
CA SER A 139 -11.37 -1.34 7.50
C SER A 139 -10.84 -0.19 6.63
N TYR A 140 -10.11 -0.51 5.55
CA TYR A 140 -9.58 0.43 4.55
C TYR A 140 -10.25 0.25 3.17
N SER A 141 -11.56 -0.01 3.14
CA SER A 141 -12.32 -0.24 1.90
C SER A 141 -12.41 0.99 0.97
N GLN A 142 -12.05 2.18 1.46
CA GLN A 142 -11.91 3.40 0.67
C GLN A 142 -10.69 3.39 -0.27
N VAL A 143 -9.70 2.51 -0.01
CA VAL A 143 -8.54 2.35 -0.89
C VAL A 143 -8.97 1.61 -2.14
N GLN A 144 -8.77 2.24 -3.30
CA GLN A 144 -9.14 1.62 -4.56
C GLN A 144 -8.03 0.70 -5.08
N VAL A 145 -8.35 -0.59 -5.22
CA VAL A 145 -7.43 -1.57 -5.83
C VAL A 145 -7.73 -1.76 -7.31
N VAL A 146 -6.74 -1.58 -8.17
CA VAL A 146 -6.84 -1.70 -9.63
C VAL A 146 -5.98 -2.87 -10.10
N HIS A 147 -6.58 -3.80 -10.86
CA HIS A 147 -5.81 -4.77 -11.63
C HIS A 147 -5.48 -4.17 -12.99
N GLY A 148 -4.20 -4.00 -13.27
CA GLY A 148 -3.73 -3.37 -14.49
C GLY A 148 -2.23 -3.11 -14.48
N ASP A 149 -1.73 -2.66 -15.62
CA ASP A 149 -0.34 -2.27 -15.77
C ASP A 149 -0.11 -0.87 -15.16
N GLY A 150 0.74 -0.80 -14.14
CA GLY A 150 1.08 0.44 -13.45
C GLY A 150 1.89 1.42 -14.32
N ASP A 151 2.59 0.94 -15.35
CA ASP A 151 3.35 1.79 -16.28
C ASP A 151 2.45 2.69 -17.14
N LEU A 152 1.17 2.33 -17.27
CA LEU A 152 0.17 3.14 -17.97
C LEU A 152 -0.37 4.29 -17.10
N GLY A 153 -0.01 4.31 -15.81
CA GLY A 153 -0.50 5.28 -14.83
C GLY A 153 -2.01 5.22 -14.63
N HIS A 154 -2.55 6.27 -13.98
CA HIS A 154 -3.99 6.48 -13.86
C HIS A 154 -4.37 7.81 -14.57
N PRO A 155 -5.23 7.79 -15.60
CA PRO A 155 -5.60 9.02 -16.31
C PRO A 155 -6.37 9.99 -15.40
N PRO A 156 -6.09 11.30 -15.46
CA PRO A 156 -6.91 12.30 -14.77
C PRO A 156 -8.37 12.21 -15.25
N GLY A 157 -9.30 11.89 -14.34
CA GLY A 157 -10.73 11.80 -14.65
C GLY A 157 -11.21 10.46 -15.20
N ALA A 158 -10.37 9.42 -15.25
CA ALA A 158 -10.86 8.06 -15.47
C ALA A 158 -11.81 7.70 -14.31
N ARG A 159 -13.12 7.64 -14.58
CA ARG A 159 -14.07 7.13 -13.58
C ARG A 159 -13.67 5.70 -13.24
N LEU A 160 -13.50 5.49 -11.94
CA LEU A 160 -13.14 4.24 -11.31
C LEU A 160 -14.22 3.21 -11.65
N SER A 161 -13.95 2.29 -12.58
CA SER A 161 -14.90 1.24 -12.93
C SER A 161 -15.01 0.25 -11.77
N THR A 162 -16.18 0.20 -11.14
CA THR A 162 -16.53 -0.76 -10.08
C THR A 162 -17.16 -2.05 -10.61
N ARG A 163 -16.91 -2.45 -11.87
CA ARG A 163 -17.53 -3.68 -12.39
C ARG A 163 -16.61 -4.50 -13.30
N SER A 164 -16.46 -5.77 -12.96
CA SER A 164 -15.95 -6.80 -13.86
C SER A 164 -16.97 -7.07 -14.96
N SER A 165 -16.56 -6.92 -16.21
CA SER A 165 -16.98 -7.73 -17.37
C SER A 165 -16.26 -7.18 -18.61
N SER A 166 -15.50 -8.04 -19.28
CA SER A 166 -15.16 -7.88 -20.70
C SER A 166 -16.35 -8.38 -21.54
N PRO A 167 -16.51 -8.05 -22.85
CA PRO A 167 -15.40 -7.87 -23.80
C PRO A 167 -15.51 -6.71 -24.82
N SER A 168 -14.33 -6.46 -25.43
CA SER A 168 -14.04 -5.89 -26.76
C SER A 168 -13.65 -4.40 -26.89
N LYS A 169 -12.48 -4.20 -27.51
CA LYS A 169 -12.03 -3.02 -28.27
C LYS A 169 -12.64 -3.08 -29.69
N PRO A 170 -12.63 -2.00 -30.52
CA PRO A 170 -11.79 -0.80 -30.42
C PRO A 170 -12.50 0.54 -30.71
N ALA A 171 -11.94 1.66 -30.21
CA ALA A 171 -12.04 2.91 -30.95
C ALA A 171 -10.86 3.84 -30.61
N THR A 172 -10.07 4.09 -31.66
CA THR A 172 -9.10 5.16 -31.81
C THR A 172 -9.77 6.53 -31.77
N SER A 173 -9.32 7.42 -30.89
CA SER A 173 -9.11 8.85 -31.18
C SER A 173 -8.60 9.55 -29.91
N ARG A 174 -7.44 10.21 -30.02
CA ARG A 174 -6.83 11.03 -28.97
C ARG A 174 -7.55 12.38 -28.89
N PRO A 175 -8.09 12.83 -27.73
CA PRO A 175 -8.50 14.22 -27.58
C PRO A 175 -7.28 15.10 -27.24
N PRO A 176 -7.28 16.39 -27.61
CA PRO A 176 -6.14 17.27 -27.39
C PRO A 176 -6.13 17.84 -25.96
N GLY A 177 -4.93 17.91 -25.37
CA GLY A 177 -4.66 18.73 -24.18
C GLY A 177 -4.88 18.05 -22.83
N SER A 178 -4.13 16.97 -22.53
CA SER A 178 -3.97 16.47 -21.15
C SER A 178 -2.72 17.08 -20.51
N PRO A 179 -2.74 17.52 -19.24
CA PRO A 179 -1.52 17.74 -18.49
C PRO A 179 -0.75 16.41 -18.46
N SER A 180 0.43 16.39 -19.05
CA SER A 180 1.29 15.21 -19.07
C SER A 180 1.83 14.96 -17.66
N TRP A 181 1.63 13.77 -17.13
CA TRP A 181 2.45 13.28 -16.03
C TRP A 181 3.92 13.31 -16.50
N PRO A 182 4.85 13.95 -15.76
CA PRO A 182 6.24 13.92 -16.14
C PRO A 182 6.76 12.48 -16.00
N SER A 183 6.95 11.82 -17.14
CA SER A 183 7.56 10.50 -17.22
C SER A 183 9.07 10.65 -16.98
N LYS A 184 9.56 10.63 -15.73
CA LYS A 184 10.95 10.24 -15.39
C LYS A 184 11.10 9.77 -13.93
N GLY A 185 11.49 8.50 -13.76
CA GLY A 185 12.51 8.08 -12.81
C GLY A 185 12.10 7.81 -11.35
N GLY A 186 11.91 6.53 -11.02
CA GLY A 186 12.42 5.94 -9.77
C GLY A 186 11.57 5.99 -8.51
N SER A 187 10.42 6.67 -8.48
CA SER A 187 9.55 6.68 -7.29
C SER A 187 8.26 5.90 -7.52
N SER A 188 7.95 4.95 -6.63
CA SER A 188 6.72 4.14 -6.64
C SER A 188 5.43 4.94 -6.36
N TYR A 189 5.53 6.26 -6.20
CA TYR A 189 4.43 7.13 -5.82
C TYR A 189 4.29 8.29 -6.80
N HIS A 190 3.07 8.48 -7.32
CA HIS A 190 2.69 9.66 -8.09
C HIS A 190 1.67 10.46 -7.29
N CYS A 191 2.05 11.67 -6.86
CA CYS A 191 1.17 12.62 -6.20
C CYS A 191 0.76 13.70 -7.20
N GLY A 192 -0.55 13.89 -7.37
CA GLY A 192 -1.10 15.02 -8.13
C GLY A 192 -1.85 15.96 -7.20
N CYS A 193 -1.50 17.25 -7.22
CA CYS A 193 -2.38 18.29 -6.70
C CYS A 193 -3.53 18.49 -7.69
N GLY A 194 -4.77 18.25 -7.28
CA GLY A 194 -5.94 18.62 -8.08
C GLY A 194 -6.14 20.16 -8.10
N PRO A 195 -6.88 20.70 -9.08
CA PRO A 195 -7.35 22.08 -9.04
C PRO A 195 -8.33 22.32 -7.90
#